data_AF-A0A8K0SX67-F1
#
_entry.id   AF-A0A8K0SX67-F1
#
_cell.length_a   1.000
_cell.length_b   1.000
_cell.length_c   1.000
_cell.angle_alpha   90.00
_cell.angle_beta   90.00
_cell.angle_gamma   90.00
#
_symmetry.space_group_name_H-M   'P 1'
#
loop_
_entity.id
_entity.type
_entity.pdbx_description
1 polymer ?
#
loop_
_entity_poly.entity_id
_entity_poly.type
_entity_poly.pdbx_seq_one_letter_code
_entity_poly.pdbx_strand_id
1 'polypeptide(L)'
;EPDFGTREEDWPDPDVDLDTEEGREANERLDDLMEDSMERRLQWRRLEAALARQEAYRLEDEQIARALAQPDTLTQEEMYEILVWPSPDITHANIMAARDGFPGTPFEIWARGNDALAQGQPLTYLLNNEEIMLLARSFYTKETYDVVSWTSALMVPGAAEASKLLRVRLGLDFDVMLAAMNHWCEPADNMPKQPHWPQLPGEPTREDRFGTDNWPHVPYRRSALNLFTEEMGLSGWWVYPGWLALNEKQRQTYRDRSEALRLEASAKYEKIKAVVAKKNIE
;
A
#
# COMPACT_ATOMS: atom_id res chain seq x y z
N GLU A 1 1.89 17.45 20.30
CA GLU A 1 3.34 17.62 20.15
C GLU A 1 4.02 16.72 21.18
N PRO A 2 4.95 15.83 20.79
CA PRO A 2 5.80 15.17 21.78
C PRO A 2 6.80 16.20 22.32
N ASP A 3 6.93 16.27 23.64
CA ASP A 3 7.93 17.05 24.36
C ASP A 3 9.30 16.42 24.13
N PHE A 4 10.06 16.98 23.19
CA PHE A 4 11.44 16.61 22.92
C PHE A 4 12.32 17.34 23.91
N GLY A 5 13.00 16.62 24.82
CA GLY A 5 14.17 17.06 25.60
C GLY A 5 14.37 18.57 25.66
N THR A 6 13.43 19.29 26.28
CA THR A 6 13.54 20.72 26.54
C THR A 6 14.35 20.99 27.81
N ARG A 7 14.84 19.93 28.45
CA ARG A 7 15.71 20.01 29.62
C ARG A 7 17.14 20.13 29.14
N GLU A 8 17.85 21.13 29.67
CA GLU A 8 19.30 21.33 29.49
C GLU A 8 20.12 20.07 29.82
N GLU A 9 19.56 19.15 30.63
CA GLU A 9 20.17 17.89 31.06
C GLU A 9 20.41 16.87 29.93
N ASP A 10 19.71 16.98 28.79
CA ASP A 10 19.86 16.07 27.65
C ASP A 10 20.91 16.57 26.62
N TRP A 11 21.46 17.76 26.85
CA TRP A 11 22.48 18.35 25.99
C TRP A 11 23.88 18.16 26.61
N PRO A 12 24.91 17.81 25.83
CA PRO A 12 26.26 17.73 26.34
C PRO A 12 26.71 19.09 26.87
N ASP A 13 27.42 19.08 27.99
CA ASP A 13 27.92 20.29 28.66
C ASP A 13 28.84 21.06 27.68
N PRO A 14 28.50 22.32 27.33
CA PRO A 14 29.26 23.11 26.36
C PRO A 14 30.69 23.43 26.80
N ASP A 15 31.02 23.18 28.08
CA ASP A 15 32.33 23.46 28.66
C ASP A 15 33.30 22.25 28.61
N VAL A 16 32.91 21.12 28.00
CA VAL A 16 33.81 19.97 27.83
C VAL A 16 34.84 20.27 26.74
N ASP A 17 36.12 20.20 27.11
CA ASP A 17 37.25 20.38 26.19
C ASP A 17 37.27 19.29 25.11
N LEU A 18 37.03 19.69 23.85
CA LEU A 18 36.95 18.82 22.68
C LEU A 18 38.26 18.09 22.36
N ASP A 19 39.40 18.57 22.89
CA ASP A 19 40.70 17.93 22.73
C ASP A 19 40.91 16.77 23.73
N THR A 20 39.97 16.57 24.66
CA THR A 20 39.96 15.42 25.57
C THR A 20 39.15 14.26 25.01
N GLU A 21 39.45 13.04 25.45
CA GLU A 21 38.70 11.85 25.05
C GLU A 21 37.21 11.96 25.41
N GLU A 22 36.91 12.56 26.56
CA GLU A 22 35.57 12.83 27.04
C GLU A 22 34.83 13.85 26.15
N GLY A 23 35.54 14.88 25.66
CA GLY A 23 34.99 15.84 24.69
C GLY A 23 34.74 15.27 23.31
N ARG A 24 35.61 14.38 22.81
CA ARG A 24 35.37 13.68 21.54
C ARG A 24 34.15 12.76 21.63
N GLU A 25 34.04 11.96 22.70
CA GLU A 25 32.89 11.08 22.89
C GLU A 25 31.59 11.87 23.08
N ALA A 26 31.63 13.03 23.74
CA ALA A 26 30.46 13.90 23.88
C ALA A 26 30.03 14.51 22.53
N ASN A 27 30.98 14.89 21.68
CA ASN A 27 30.71 15.43 20.36
C ASN A 27 30.16 14.36 19.39
N GLU A 28 30.69 13.13 19.42
CA GLU A 28 30.14 12.02 18.64
C GLU A 28 28.70 11.70 19.04
N ARG A 29 28.38 11.69 20.34
CA ARG A 29 26.99 11.52 20.82
C ARG A 29 26.07 12.65 20.37
N LEU A 30 26.57 13.87 20.28
CA LEU A 30 25.80 15.02 19.79
C LEU A 30 25.48 14.89 18.30
N ASP A 31 26.46 14.50 17.50
CA ASP A 31 26.29 14.28 16.06
C ASP A 31 25.28 13.15 15.80
N ASP A 32 25.37 12.04 16.52
CA ASP A 32 24.41 10.92 16.45
C ASP A 32 22.99 11.35 16.83
N LEU A 33 22.84 12.14 17.92
CA LEU A 33 21.53 12.66 18.36
C LEU A 33 20.94 13.64 17.35
N MET A 34 21.78 14.46 16.71
CA MET A 34 21.35 15.38 15.67
C MET A 34 20.93 14.64 14.39
N GLU A 35 21.67 13.61 13.99
CA GLU A 35 21.34 12.79 12.82
C GLU A 35 20.01 12.03 13.05
N ASP A 36 19.85 11.38 14.21
CA ASP A 36 18.61 10.67 14.56
C ASP A 36 17.40 11.63 14.68
N SER A 37 17.60 12.84 15.21
CA SER A 37 16.57 13.88 15.24
C SER A 37 16.18 14.38 13.84
N MET A 38 17.15 14.54 12.94
CA MET A 38 16.88 14.90 11.54
C MET A 38 16.17 13.78 10.79
N GLU A 39 16.60 12.53 10.97
CA GLU A 39 15.96 11.35 10.37
C GLU A 39 14.52 11.20 10.85
N ARG A 40 14.27 11.30 12.17
CA ARG A 40 12.90 11.27 12.72
C ARG A 40 12.04 12.41 12.20
N ARG A 41 12.58 13.63 12.07
CA ARG A 41 11.84 14.78 11.51
C ARG A 41 11.54 14.60 10.02
N LEU A 42 12.44 13.97 9.27
CA LEU A 42 12.21 13.61 7.86
C LEU A 42 11.18 12.49 7.72
N GLN A 43 11.22 11.47 8.57
CA GLN A 43 10.19 10.42 8.65
C GLN A 43 8.82 11.03 8.99
N TRP A 44 8.77 11.97 9.92
CA TRP A 44 7.52 12.63 10.31
C TRP A 44 6.92 13.47 9.18
N ARG A 45 7.73 14.24 8.46
CA ARG A 45 7.24 14.94 7.25
C ARG A 45 6.80 13.98 6.14
N ARG A 46 7.46 12.83 5.99
CA ARG A 46 7.03 11.80 5.03
C ARG A 46 5.70 11.19 5.44
N LEU A 47 5.48 10.95 6.72
CA LEU A 47 4.22 10.46 7.26
C LEU A 47 3.10 11.50 7.15
N GLU A 48 3.36 12.77 7.48
CA GLU A 48 2.41 13.87 7.27
C GLU A 48 2.03 14.02 5.80
N ALA A 49 3.01 13.94 4.88
CA ALA A 49 2.73 14.00 3.45
C ALA A 49 1.95 12.76 2.96
N ALA A 50 2.21 11.57 3.51
CA ALA A 50 1.46 10.36 3.20
C ALA A 50 0.02 10.41 3.74
N LEU A 51 -0.18 10.92 4.95
CA LEU A 51 -1.50 11.14 5.55
C LEU A 51 -2.31 12.20 4.80
N ALA A 52 -1.69 13.33 4.44
CA ALA A 52 -2.33 14.36 3.63
C ALA A 52 -2.71 13.85 2.23
N ARG A 53 -1.89 12.96 1.64
CA ARG A 53 -2.24 12.26 0.40
C ARG A 53 -3.38 11.27 0.62
N GLN A 54 -3.37 10.50 1.71
CA GLN A 54 -4.44 9.56 2.04
C GLN A 54 -5.80 10.27 2.19
N GLU A 55 -5.81 11.47 2.78
CA GLU A 55 -7.03 12.28 2.92
C GLU A 55 -7.51 12.82 1.57
N ALA A 56 -6.60 13.12 0.63
CA ALA A 56 -6.94 13.49 -0.75
C ALA A 56 -7.52 12.33 -1.59
N TYR A 57 -7.29 11.08 -1.20
CA TYR A 57 -7.82 9.87 -1.86
C TYR A 57 -8.94 9.19 -1.07
N ARG A 58 -9.48 9.85 -0.04
CA ARG A 58 -10.54 9.26 0.77
C ARG A 58 -11.83 9.26 -0.02
N LEU A 59 -12.27 8.07 -0.42
CA LEU A 59 -13.62 7.84 -0.93
C LEU A 59 -14.63 8.14 0.17
N GLU A 60 -15.68 8.88 -0.17
CA GLU A 60 -16.75 9.18 0.77
C GLU A 60 -17.60 7.92 1.02
N ASP A 61 -17.92 7.65 2.29
CA ASP A 61 -18.69 6.46 2.68
C ASP A 61 -20.04 6.39 1.93
N GLU A 62 -20.65 7.54 1.63
CA GLU A 62 -21.88 7.64 0.83
C GLU A 62 -21.69 7.20 -0.63
N GLN A 63 -20.56 7.55 -1.25
CA GLN A 63 -20.25 7.15 -2.63
C GLN A 63 -20.04 5.64 -2.69
N ILE A 64 -19.33 5.06 -1.71
CA ILE A 64 -19.12 3.61 -1.61
C ILE A 64 -20.47 2.89 -1.43
N ALA A 65 -21.32 3.38 -0.53
CA ALA A 65 -22.64 2.81 -0.29
C ALA A 65 -23.53 2.87 -1.55
N ARG A 66 -23.50 3.99 -2.29
CA ARG A 66 -24.19 4.12 -3.58
C ARG A 66 -23.63 3.18 -4.63
N ALA A 67 -22.30 3.08 -4.75
CA ALA A 67 -21.66 2.18 -5.71
C ALA A 67 -22.05 0.71 -5.47
N LEU A 68 -22.21 0.30 -4.21
CA LEU A 68 -22.67 -1.05 -3.84
C LEU A 68 -24.17 -1.27 -4.08
N ALA A 69 -25.01 -0.28 -3.75
CA ALA A 69 -26.47 -0.43 -3.80
C ALA A 69 -27.07 -0.12 -5.18
N GLN A 70 -26.60 0.94 -5.83
CA GLN A 70 -27.14 1.53 -7.05
C GLN A 70 -26.01 2.09 -7.95
N PRO A 71 -25.08 1.25 -8.44
CA PRO A 71 -23.93 1.73 -9.22
C PRO A 71 -24.31 2.48 -10.50
N ASP A 72 -25.50 2.22 -11.04
CA ASP A 72 -25.99 2.88 -12.26
C ASP A 72 -26.40 4.35 -12.02
N THR A 73 -26.43 4.82 -10.76
CA THR A 73 -26.70 6.22 -10.40
C THR A 73 -25.43 7.05 -10.19
N LEU A 74 -24.25 6.44 -10.28
CA LEU A 74 -22.98 7.16 -10.09
C LEU A 74 -22.73 8.13 -11.24
N THR A 75 -22.18 9.31 -10.92
CA THR A 75 -21.63 10.20 -11.96
C THR A 75 -20.32 9.62 -12.52
N GLN A 76 -19.84 10.21 -13.61
CA GLN A 76 -18.57 9.79 -14.21
C GLN A 76 -17.39 10.00 -13.26
N GLU A 77 -17.39 11.12 -12.52
CA GLU A 77 -16.37 11.45 -11.53
C GLU A 77 -16.37 10.41 -10.39
N GLU A 78 -17.54 10.13 -9.83
CA GLU A 78 -17.68 9.14 -8.75
C GLU A 78 -17.24 7.75 -9.19
N MET A 79 -17.56 7.36 -10.42
CA MET A 79 -17.10 6.10 -10.99
C MET A 79 -15.57 6.06 -11.07
N TYR A 80 -14.92 7.13 -11.53
CA TYR A 80 -13.45 7.19 -11.65
C TYR A 80 -12.79 7.16 -10.26
N GLU A 81 -13.35 7.85 -9.28
CA GLU A 81 -12.89 7.80 -7.89
C GLU A 81 -12.96 6.37 -7.34
N ILE A 82 -14.10 5.69 -7.45
CA ILE A 82 -14.28 4.30 -6.96
C ILE A 82 -13.36 3.30 -7.71
N LEU A 83 -13.07 3.56 -9.00
CA LEU A 83 -12.10 2.77 -9.77
C LEU A 83 -10.64 3.10 -9.41
N VAL A 84 -10.43 4.12 -8.57
CA VAL A 84 -9.13 4.69 -8.18
C VAL A 84 -8.36 5.14 -9.42
N TRP A 85 -9.04 5.91 -10.26
CA TRP A 85 -8.50 6.58 -11.45
C TRP A 85 -8.34 8.08 -11.16
N PRO A 86 -7.46 8.80 -11.90
CA PRO A 86 -7.45 10.26 -11.89
C PRO A 86 -8.81 10.82 -12.30
N SER A 87 -9.05 12.13 -12.14
CA SER A 87 -10.29 12.74 -12.68
C SER A 87 -10.45 12.47 -14.19
N PRO A 88 -11.69 12.52 -14.73
CA PRO A 88 -11.93 12.23 -16.15
C PRO A 88 -11.00 13.02 -17.10
N ASP A 89 -10.87 14.32 -16.89
CA ASP A 89 -10.02 15.20 -17.72
C ASP A 89 -8.55 14.78 -17.69
N ILE A 90 -8.00 14.49 -16.50
CA ILE A 90 -6.61 14.04 -16.35
C ILE A 90 -6.41 12.69 -17.02
N THR A 91 -7.36 11.77 -16.83
CA THR A 91 -7.31 10.45 -17.44
C THR A 91 -7.32 10.53 -18.96
N HIS A 92 -8.22 11.33 -19.55
CA HIS A 92 -8.27 11.55 -20.99
C HIS A 92 -6.99 12.23 -21.52
N ALA A 93 -6.44 13.19 -20.79
CA ALA A 93 -5.16 13.82 -21.14
C ALA A 93 -4.00 12.82 -21.14
N ASN A 94 -3.93 11.95 -20.12
CA ASN A 94 -2.90 10.90 -20.03
C ASN A 94 -3.03 9.89 -21.18
N ILE A 95 -4.25 9.47 -21.52
CA ILE A 95 -4.52 8.58 -22.66
C ILE A 95 -4.11 9.24 -23.97
N MET A 96 -4.47 10.49 -24.18
CA MET A 96 -4.13 11.24 -25.38
C MET A 96 -2.60 11.36 -25.53
N ALA A 97 -1.89 11.63 -24.43
CA ALA A 97 -0.43 11.65 -24.42
C ALA A 97 0.19 10.28 -24.76
N ALA A 98 -0.33 9.20 -24.20
CA ALA A 98 0.12 7.82 -24.49
C ALA A 98 -0.18 7.34 -25.92
N ARG A 99 -1.06 8.05 -26.63
CA ARG A 99 -1.46 7.74 -28.01
C ARG A 99 -1.01 8.81 -29.01
N ASP A 100 0.11 9.49 -28.75
CA ASP A 100 0.67 10.50 -29.67
C ASP A 100 -0.34 11.59 -30.10
N GLY A 101 -1.24 11.99 -29.19
CA GLY A 101 -2.28 12.99 -29.44
C GLY A 101 -3.61 12.44 -29.92
N PHE A 102 -3.75 11.13 -30.16
CA PHE A 102 -5.02 10.53 -30.54
C PHE A 102 -5.96 10.39 -29.33
N PRO A 103 -7.22 10.85 -29.42
CA PRO A 103 -8.17 10.75 -28.33
C PRO A 103 -8.53 9.28 -28.07
N GLY A 104 -8.89 8.98 -26.83
CA GLY A 104 -9.41 7.68 -26.44
C GLY A 104 -10.06 7.69 -25.06
N THR A 105 -10.72 6.60 -24.73
CA THR A 105 -11.33 6.40 -23.42
C THR A 105 -10.64 5.27 -22.65
N PRO A 106 -10.69 5.28 -21.31
CA PRO A 106 -10.24 4.14 -20.51
C PRO A 106 -10.86 2.82 -20.96
N PHE A 107 -12.17 2.85 -21.26
CA PHE A 107 -12.95 1.69 -21.68
C PHE A 107 -12.48 1.12 -23.02
N GLU A 108 -12.06 1.97 -23.97
CA GLU A 108 -11.49 1.51 -25.25
C GLU A 108 -10.16 0.79 -25.06
N ILE A 109 -9.27 1.31 -24.21
CA ILE A 109 -7.98 0.67 -23.91
C ILE A 109 -8.23 -0.68 -23.23
N TRP A 110 -9.16 -0.71 -22.28
CA TRP A 110 -9.61 -1.92 -21.60
C TRP A 110 -10.19 -2.96 -22.55
N ALA A 111 -11.10 -2.56 -23.44
CA ALA A 111 -11.71 -3.44 -24.44
C ALA A 111 -10.66 -4.06 -25.37
N ARG A 112 -9.69 -3.26 -25.85
CA ARG A 112 -8.57 -3.78 -26.66
C ARG A 112 -7.70 -4.77 -25.89
N GLY A 113 -7.49 -4.54 -24.59
CA GLY A 113 -6.81 -5.50 -23.72
C GLY A 113 -7.59 -6.82 -23.60
N ASN A 114 -8.89 -6.75 -23.37
CA ASN A 114 -9.76 -7.92 -23.32
C ASN A 114 -9.74 -8.70 -24.64
N ASP A 115 -9.84 -8.00 -25.78
CA ASP A 115 -9.81 -8.61 -27.10
C ASP A 115 -8.48 -9.32 -27.40
N ALA A 116 -7.35 -8.76 -26.92
CA ALA A 116 -6.05 -9.41 -27.04
C ALA A 116 -6.01 -10.71 -26.23
N LEU A 117 -6.44 -10.67 -24.97
CA LEU A 117 -6.46 -11.85 -24.09
C LEU A 117 -7.45 -12.93 -24.58
N ALA A 118 -8.62 -12.54 -25.06
CA ALA A 118 -9.62 -13.45 -25.62
C ALA A 118 -9.09 -14.22 -26.85
N GLN A 119 -8.14 -13.64 -27.58
CA GLN A 119 -7.44 -14.26 -28.71
C GLN A 119 -6.18 -15.05 -28.28
N GLY A 120 -5.92 -15.16 -26.98
CA GLY A 120 -4.71 -15.79 -26.45
C GLY A 120 -3.42 -15.05 -26.81
N GLN A 121 -3.51 -13.75 -27.10
CA GLN A 121 -2.37 -12.91 -27.49
C GLN A 121 -1.90 -12.05 -26.30
N PRO A 122 -0.61 -11.65 -26.27
CA PRO A 122 -0.13 -10.65 -25.31
C PRO A 122 -0.79 -9.29 -25.54
N LEU A 123 -0.85 -8.45 -24.50
CA LEU A 123 -1.45 -7.11 -24.61
C LEU A 123 -0.81 -6.25 -25.71
N THR A 124 0.49 -6.43 -25.96
CA THR A 124 1.24 -5.73 -27.03
C THR A 124 0.71 -6.00 -28.43
N TYR A 125 -0.16 -7.00 -28.62
CA TYR A 125 -0.80 -7.28 -29.90
C TYR A 125 -1.74 -6.15 -30.32
N LEU A 126 -2.53 -5.61 -29.37
CA LEU A 126 -3.49 -4.56 -29.64
C LEU A 126 -3.21 -3.25 -28.91
N LEU A 127 -2.28 -3.21 -27.96
CA LEU A 127 -1.93 -2.02 -27.18
C LEU A 127 -0.46 -1.66 -27.35
N ASN A 128 -0.15 -0.36 -27.30
CA ASN A 128 1.24 0.11 -27.23
C ASN A 128 1.76 0.04 -25.77
N ASN A 129 3.07 0.21 -25.58
CA ASN A 129 3.69 0.12 -24.26
C ASN A 129 3.16 1.15 -23.26
N GLU A 130 2.92 2.39 -23.69
CA GLU A 130 2.40 3.45 -22.81
C GLU A 130 0.95 3.18 -22.39
N GLU A 131 0.11 2.68 -23.31
CA GLU A 131 -1.25 2.23 -23.01
C GLU A 131 -1.25 1.09 -21.97
N ILE A 132 -0.32 0.13 -22.09
CA ILE A 132 -0.15 -0.94 -21.11
C ILE A 132 0.32 -0.39 -19.76
N MET A 133 1.25 0.59 -19.75
CA MET A 133 1.69 1.23 -18.51
C MET A 133 0.56 2.01 -17.83
N LEU A 134 -0.33 2.66 -18.59
CA LEU A 134 -1.52 3.29 -18.03
C LEU A 134 -2.45 2.25 -17.39
N LEU A 135 -2.69 1.11 -18.03
CA LEU A 135 -3.49 0.03 -17.42
C LEU A 135 -2.87 -0.46 -16.10
N ALA A 136 -1.55 -0.69 -16.08
CA ALA A 136 -0.84 -1.15 -14.88
C ALA A 136 -0.90 -0.15 -13.72
N ARG A 137 -0.99 1.16 -14.04
CA ARG A 137 -1.01 2.27 -13.07
C ARG A 137 -2.39 2.86 -12.86
N SER A 138 -3.46 2.17 -13.27
CA SER A 138 -4.84 2.68 -13.15
C SER A 138 -5.00 4.11 -13.73
N PHE A 139 -4.41 4.35 -14.91
CA PHE A 139 -4.39 5.60 -15.67
C PHE A 139 -3.62 6.79 -15.08
N TYR A 140 -2.89 6.59 -13.99
CA TYR A 140 -1.89 7.56 -13.53
C TYR A 140 -0.61 7.51 -14.38
N THR A 141 0.05 8.67 -14.50
CA THR A 141 1.40 8.72 -15.09
C THR A 141 2.43 8.15 -14.11
N LYS A 142 3.67 7.94 -14.55
CA LYS A 142 4.74 7.46 -13.68
C LYS A 142 4.99 8.39 -12.48
N GLU A 143 4.85 9.69 -12.69
CA GLU A 143 5.14 10.75 -11.72
C GLU A 143 4.03 10.91 -10.70
N THR A 144 2.80 10.56 -11.07
CA THR A 144 1.59 10.74 -10.27
C THR A 144 1.09 9.45 -9.64
N TYR A 145 1.52 8.30 -10.14
CA TYR A 145 1.17 7.01 -9.58
C TYR A 145 1.88 6.77 -8.25
N ASP A 146 1.08 6.54 -7.21
CA ASP A 146 1.55 6.13 -5.90
C ASP A 146 0.81 4.86 -5.46
N VAL A 147 1.54 3.75 -5.44
CA VAL A 147 1.02 2.44 -5.03
C VAL A 147 0.49 2.47 -3.60
N VAL A 148 1.09 3.26 -2.70
CA VAL A 148 0.67 3.34 -1.30
C VAL A 148 -0.70 4.01 -1.21
N SER A 149 -0.86 5.16 -1.86
CA SER A 149 -2.14 5.85 -1.95
C SER A 149 -3.22 4.99 -2.61
N TRP A 150 -2.89 4.33 -3.72
CA TRP A 150 -3.80 3.42 -4.43
C TRP A 150 -4.28 2.27 -3.52
N THR A 151 -3.36 1.60 -2.82
CA THR A 151 -3.73 0.54 -1.87
C THR A 151 -4.56 1.07 -0.71
N SER A 152 -4.22 2.26 -0.20
CA SER A 152 -4.92 2.87 0.95
C SER A 152 -6.37 3.21 0.63
N ALA A 153 -6.65 3.71 -0.58
CA ALA A 153 -8.01 3.98 -1.05
C ALA A 153 -8.89 2.71 -1.06
N LEU A 154 -8.32 1.57 -1.45
CA LEU A 154 -9.03 0.28 -1.47
C LEU A 154 -9.19 -0.36 -0.08
N MET A 155 -8.44 0.10 0.92
CA MET A 155 -8.55 -0.39 2.30
C MET A 155 -9.70 0.26 3.09
N VAL A 156 -10.35 1.28 2.52
CA VAL A 156 -11.59 1.84 3.07
C VAL A 156 -12.68 0.75 3.03
N PRO A 157 -13.42 0.51 4.13
CA PRO A 157 -14.46 -0.51 4.17
C PRO A 157 -15.45 -0.42 3.00
N GLY A 158 -15.57 -1.50 2.22
CA GLY A 158 -16.48 -1.57 1.08
C GLY A 158 -15.94 -0.98 -0.23
N ALA A 159 -14.83 -0.24 -0.21
CA ALA A 159 -14.26 0.36 -1.42
C ALA A 159 -13.74 -0.70 -2.41
N ALA A 160 -13.06 -1.74 -1.91
CA ALA A 160 -12.61 -2.85 -2.75
C ALA A 160 -13.78 -3.61 -3.39
N GLU A 161 -14.85 -3.86 -2.62
CA GLU A 161 -16.07 -4.50 -3.11
C GLU A 161 -16.79 -3.63 -4.15
N ALA A 162 -16.90 -2.33 -3.90
CA ALA A 162 -17.48 -1.36 -4.82
C ALA A 162 -16.70 -1.28 -6.14
N SER A 163 -15.38 -1.15 -6.04
CA SER A 163 -14.48 -1.12 -7.21
C SER A 163 -14.58 -2.40 -8.02
N LYS A 164 -14.59 -3.57 -7.36
CA LYS A 164 -14.77 -4.86 -8.01
C LYS A 164 -16.12 -4.97 -8.72
N LEU A 165 -17.20 -4.55 -8.06
CA LEU A 165 -18.54 -4.58 -8.65
C LEU A 165 -18.62 -3.70 -9.90
N LEU A 166 -18.08 -2.48 -9.85
CA LEU A 166 -18.05 -1.58 -11.00
C LEU A 166 -17.21 -2.16 -12.14
N ARG A 167 -16.02 -2.69 -11.84
CA ARG A 167 -15.15 -3.32 -12.86
C ARG A 167 -15.87 -4.42 -13.62
N VAL A 168 -16.54 -5.34 -12.91
CA VAL A 168 -17.31 -6.41 -13.55
C VAL A 168 -18.45 -5.84 -14.41
N ARG A 169 -19.21 -4.87 -13.89
CA ARG A 169 -20.32 -4.24 -14.63
C ARG A 169 -19.86 -3.55 -15.92
N LEU A 170 -18.69 -2.91 -15.87
CA LEU A 170 -18.12 -2.13 -16.97
C LEU A 170 -17.27 -2.98 -17.93
N GLY A 171 -17.15 -4.30 -17.69
CA GLY A 171 -16.32 -5.19 -18.51
C GLY A 171 -14.81 -4.96 -18.35
N LEU A 172 -14.39 -4.41 -17.22
CA LEU A 172 -12.99 -4.18 -16.87
C LEU A 172 -12.41 -5.44 -16.21
N ASP A 173 -12.00 -6.40 -17.04
CA ASP A 173 -11.51 -7.71 -16.60
C ASP A 173 -10.22 -7.65 -15.75
N PHE A 174 -10.26 -8.21 -14.54
CA PHE A 174 -9.08 -8.23 -13.69
C PHE A 174 -7.83 -8.85 -14.37
N ASP A 175 -8.02 -9.77 -15.32
CA ASP A 175 -6.94 -10.41 -16.05
C ASP A 175 -6.15 -9.45 -16.95
N VAL A 176 -6.78 -8.42 -17.54
CA VAL A 176 -6.06 -7.40 -18.32
C VAL A 176 -5.19 -6.54 -17.41
N MET A 177 -5.69 -6.16 -16.24
CA MET A 177 -4.90 -5.41 -15.26
C MET A 177 -3.71 -6.25 -14.79
N LEU A 178 -3.92 -7.53 -14.48
CA LEU A 178 -2.85 -8.42 -14.05
C LEU A 178 -1.81 -8.62 -15.15
N ALA A 179 -2.24 -8.82 -16.40
CA ALA A 179 -1.34 -8.92 -17.56
C ALA A 179 -0.53 -7.62 -17.76
N ALA A 180 -1.15 -6.46 -17.59
CA ALA A 180 -0.47 -5.17 -17.68
C ALA A 180 0.55 -4.98 -16.54
N MET A 181 0.21 -5.36 -15.31
CA MET A 181 1.14 -5.33 -14.17
C MET A 181 2.31 -6.29 -14.39
N ASN A 182 2.08 -7.48 -14.94
CA ASN A 182 3.15 -8.41 -15.29
C ASN A 182 4.04 -7.85 -16.40
N HIS A 183 3.48 -7.19 -17.42
CA HIS A 183 4.25 -6.49 -18.46
C HIS A 183 5.09 -5.35 -17.87
N TRP A 184 4.58 -4.66 -16.85
CA TRP A 184 5.34 -3.68 -16.08
C TRP A 184 6.44 -4.31 -15.21
N CYS A 185 6.27 -5.56 -14.78
CA CYS A 185 7.20 -6.27 -13.90
C CYS A 185 8.20 -7.22 -14.61
N GLU A 186 8.03 -7.56 -15.89
CA GLU A 186 9.00 -8.35 -16.68
C GLU A 186 10.28 -7.53 -17.02
N PRO A 187 11.46 -8.18 -17.13
CA PRO A 187 12.55 -8.01 -16.16
C PRO A 187 13.42 -6.78 -16.40
N ALA A 188 13.63 -6.02 -15.33
CA ALA A 188 14.93 -5.71 -14.70
C ALA A 188 16.22 -5.51 -15.53
N ASP A 189 16.18 -5.18 -16.82
CA ASP A 189 17.38 -4.67 -17.53
C ASP A 189 17.61 -3.17 -17.24
N ASN A 190 16.58 -2.47 -16.76
CA ASN A 190 16.61 -1.05 -16.39
C ASN A 190 16.11 -0.75 -14.97
N MET A 191 15.85 -1.75 -14.13
CA MET A 191 16.02 -1.49 -12.70
C MET A 191 17.50 -1.15 -12.52
N PRO A 192 17.89 -0.10 -11.77
CA PRO A 192 19.26 -0.02 -11.32
C PRO A 192 19.58 -1.40 -10.77
N LYS A 193 20.57 -2.09 -11.38
CA LYS A 193 21.06 -3.38 -10.88
C LYS A 193 21.00 -3.24 -9.40
N GLN A 194 20.16 -4.06 -8.74
CA GLN A 194 19.92 -3.89 -7.32
C GLN A 194 21.28 -3.60 -6.71
N PRO A 195 21.45 -2.49 -5.94
CA PRO A 195 22.65 -2.36 -5.12
C PRO A 195 22.87 -3.74 -4.56
N HIS A 196 24.05 -4.30 -4.74
CA HIS A 196 24.37 -5.68 -4.42
C HIS A 196 24.14 -5.84 -2.93
N TRP A 197 22.87 -6.05 -2.58
CA TRP A 197 22.39 -6.13 -1.23
C TRP A 197 22.93 -7.46 -0.76
N PRO A 198 23.49 -7.52 0.46
CA PRO A 198 23.86 -8.80 1.02
C PRO A 198 22.62 -9.69 0.88
N GLN A 199 22.78 -10.87 0.28
CA GLN A 199 21.68 -11.82 0.12
C GLN A 199 21.11 -12.07 1.52
N LEU A 200 20.01 -11.39 1.85
CA LEU A 200 19.38 -11.55 3.14
C LEU A 200 18.77 -12.96 3.17
N PRO A 201 18.94 -13.69 4.27
CA PRO A 201 18.65 -15.12 4.30
C PRO A 201 17.14 -15.34 4.29
N GLY A 202 16.60 -15.61 3.10
CA GLY A 202 15.27 -16.21 2.91
C GLY A 202 14.12 -15.22 2.70
N GLU A 203 12.95 -15.78 2.41
CA GLU A 203 11.69 -15.06 2.31
C GLU A 203 10.92 -15.09 3.64
N PRO A 204 10.04 -14.10 3.92
CA PRO A 204 9.09 -14.21 5.02
C PRO A 204 8.30 -15.50 4.91
N THR A 205 8.24 -16.25 6.01
CA THR A 205 7.58 -17.56 6.07
C THR A 205 6.07 -17.42 5.90
N ARG A 206 5.39 -18.55 5.65
CA ARG A 206 3.91 -18.58 5.65
C ARG A 206 3.33 -18.04 6.97
N GLU A 207 3.96 -18.39 8.08
CA GLU A 207 3.54 -17.94 9.42
C GLU A 207 3.68 -16.43 9.57
N ASP A 208 4.75 -15.83 9.04
CA ASP A 208 4.95 -14.37 9.07
C ASP A 208 3.82 -13.64 8.34
N ARG A 209 3.39 -14.19 7.18
CA ARG A 209 2.40 -13.57 6.30
C ARG A 209 0.96 -13.82 6.77
N PHE A 210 0.68 -15.01 7.27
CA PHE A 210 -0.69 -15.50 7.47
C PHE A 210 -1.00 -15.99 8.89
N GLY A 211 0.01 -16.14 9.75
CA GLY A 211 -0.11 -16.78 11.05
C GLY A 211 0.00 -18.30 10.99
N THR A 212 -0.10 -18.93 12.17
CA THR A 212 -0.03 -20.39 12.33
C THR A 212 -1.25 -21.08 11.72
N ASP A 213 -2.43 -20.49 11.93
CA ASP A 213 -3.74 -21.01 11.54
C ASP A 213 -4.58 -19.98 10.76
N ASN A 214 -5.70 -20.45 10.19
CA ASN A 214 -6.65 -19.57 9.53
C ASN A 214 -7.20 -18.54 10.51
N TRP A 215 -7.17 -17.27 10.09
CA TRP A 215 -7.87 -16.21 10.80
C TRP A 215 -9.39 -16.42 10.67
N PRO A 216 -10.17 -16.11 11.72
CA PRO A 216 -11.63 -16.06 11.60
C PRO A 216 -12.03 -15.02 10.55
N HIS A 217 -13.27 -15.06 10.06
CA HIS A 217 -13.78 -14.06 9.12
C HIS A 217 -13.91 -12.69 9.80
N VAL A 218 -12.79 -11.97 9.87
CA VAL A 218 -12.68 -10.59 10.35
C VAL A 218 -12.17 -9.70 9.21
N PRO A 219 -12.61 -8.44 9.14
CA PRO A 219 -12.27 -7.54 8.05
C PRO A 219 -10.77 -7.21 7.97
N TYR A 220 -10.02 -7.32 9.08
CA TYR A 220 -8.59 -7.04 9.11
C TYR A 220 -7.81 -8.18 9.78
N ARG A 221 -6.89 -8.78 9.03
CA ARG A 221 -5.92 -9.76 9.57
C ARG A 221 -4.71 -9.01 10.12
N ARG A 222 -4.34 -9.29 11.36
CA ARG A 222 -3.18 -8.68 12.04
C ARG A 222 -2.02 -9.68 12.07
N SER A 223 -1.53 -10.10 10.90
CA SER A 223 -0.38 -11.01 10.82
C SER A 223 0.87 -10.36 11.41
N ALA A 224 1.88 -11.17 11.73
CA ALA A 224 3.14 -10.67 12.28
C ALA A 224 3.78 -9.61 11.37
N LEU A 225 3.73 -9.84 10.06
CA LEU A 225 4.22 -8.90 9.05
C LEU A 225 3.39 -7.60 8.99
N ASN A 226 2.06 -7.69 9.12
CA ASN A 226 1.19 -6.51 9.16
C ASN A 226 1.45 -5.66 10.41
N LEU A 227 1.60 -6.29 11.57
CA LEU A 227 1.93 -5.60 12.82
C LEU A 227 3.26 -4.87 12.71
N PHE A 228 4.29 -5.54 12.17
CA PHE A 228 5.58 -4.92 11.89
C PHE A 228 5.46 -3.74 10.91
N THR A 229 4.71 -3.93 9.83
CA THR A 229 4.49 -2.90 8.80
C THR A 229 3.87 -1.64 9.39
N GLU A 230 2.80 -1.81 10.19
CA GLU A 230 2.11 -0.71 10.85
C GLU A 230 3.01 -0.01 11.88
N GLU A 231 3.71 -0.77 12.72
CA GLU A 231 4.55 -0.24 13.79
C GLU A 231 5.76 0.53 13.25
N MET A 232 6.31 0.08 12.12
CA MET A 232 7.45 0.73 11.47
C MET A 232 7.03 1.78 10.42
N GLY A 233 5.73 1.99 10.21
CA GLY A 233 5.22 2.90 9.17
C GLY A 233 5.69 2.53 7.75
N LEU A 234 5.95 1.25 7.50
CA LEU A 234 6.43 0.77 6.20
C LEU A 234 5.26 0.48 5.27
N SER A 235 5.52 0.48 3.96
CA SER A 235 4.53 0.06 2.95
C SER A 235 5.23 -0.48 1.70
N GLY A 236 4.51 -1.29 0.93
CA GLY A 236 4.98 -1.85 -0.33
C GLY A 236 6.24 -2.72 -0.19
N TRP A 237 7.18 -2.54 -1.12
CA TRP A 237 8.39 -3.37 -1.23
C TRP A 237 9.36 -3.26 -0.05
N TRP A 238 9.26 -2.22 0.78
CA TRP A 238 10.15 -1.97 1.93
C TRP A 238 9.88 -2.85 3.15
N VAL A 239 8.70 -3.50 3.18
CA VAL A 239 8.29 -4.34 4.30
C VAL A 239 9.20 -5.56 4.45
N TYR A 240 9.59 -6.19 3.33
CA TYR A 240 10.31 -7.48 3.38
C TYR A 240 11.77 -7.31 3.80
N PRO A 241 12.54 -6.33 3.27
CA PRO A 241 13.88 -6.05 3.77
C PRO A 241 13.87 -5.70 5.27
N GLY A 242 12.94 -4.87 5.72
CA GLY A 242 12.80 -4.52 7.13
C GLY A 242 12.51 -5.73 8.02
N TRP A 243 11.61 -6.61 7.57
CA TRP A 243 11.27 -7.84 8.29
C TRP A 243 12.44 -8.83 8.37
N LEU A 244 13.21 -8.96 7.30
CA LEU A 244 14.37 -9.86 7.24
C LEU A 244 15.57 -9.32 8.03
N ALA A 245 15.66 -8.00 8.20
CA ALA A 245 16.66 -7.35 9.06
C ALA A 245 16.44 -7.63 10.55
N LEU A 246 15.22 -7.97 10.97
CA LEU A 246 14.95 -8.42 12.33
C LEU A 246 15.70 -9.72 12.63
N ASN A 247 16.17 -9.89 13.87
CA ASN A 247 16.60 -11.20 14.32
C ASN A 247 15.40 -12.10 14.63
N GLU A 248 15.66 -13.41 14.78
CA GLU A 248 14.58 -14.38 14.98
C GLU A 248 13.76 -14.13 16.26
N LYS A 249 14.41 -13.65 17.32
CA LYS A 249 13.73 -13.29 18.57
C LYS A 249 12.77 -12.12 18.38
N GLN A 250 13.16 -11.11 17.60
CA GLN A 250 12.29 -9.98 17.26
C GLN A 250 11.10 -10.43 16.40
N ARG A 251 11.34 -11.25 15.37
CA ARG A 251 10.25 -11.83 14.57
C ARG A 251 9.28 -12.65 15.40
N GLN A 252 9.79 -13.46 16.33
CA GLN A 252 8.97 -14.26 17.22
C GLN A 252 8.04 -13.40 18.09
N THR A 253 8.51 -12.26 18.60
CA THR A 253 7.65 -11.30 19.33
C THR A 253 6.45 -10.84 18.50
N TYR A 254 6.63 -10.55 17.21
CA TYR A 254 5.52 -10.17 16.33
C TYR A 254 4.59 -11.36 16.05
N ARG A 255 5.11 -12.58 15.90
CA ARG A 255 4.30 -13.79 15.74
C ARG A 255 3.44 -14.06 16.98
N ASP A 256 4.03 -13.98 18.17
CA ASP A 256 3.31 -14.19 19.43
C ASP A 256 2.19 -13.16 19.61
N ARG A 257 2.44 -11.88 19.28
CA ARG A 257 1.43 -10.82 19.29
C ARG A 257 0.31 -11.08 18.26
N SER A 258 0.68 -11.44 17.03
CA SER A 258 -0.28 -11.81 15.97
C SER A 258 -1.17 -12.97 16.41
N GLU A 259 -0.59 -13.99 17.04
CA GLU A 259 -1.31 -15.18 17.50
C GLU A 259 -2.28 -14.86 18.65
N ALA A 260 -1.86 -14.03 19.62
CA ALA A 260 -2.72 -13.56 20.69
C ALA A 260 -3.96 -12.82 20.14
N LEU A 261 -3.76 -11.93 19.16
CA LEU A 261 -4.85 -11.21 18.49
C LEU A 261 -5.78 -12.15 17.71
N ARG A 262 -5.22 -13.17 17.06
CA ARG A 262 -6.00 -14.19 16.34
C ARG A 262 -6.89 -14.97 17.29
N LEU A 263 -6.37 -15.43 18.42
CA LEU A 263 -7.13 -16.15 19.44
C LEU A 263 -8.24 -15.29 20.04
N GLU A 264 -7.96 -14.01 20.32
CA GLU A 264 -8.97 -13.06 20.78
C GLU A 264 -10.08 -12.86 19.75
N ALA A 265 -9.72 -12.66 18.47
CA ALA A 265 -10.66 -12.52 17.38
C ALA A 265 -11.52 -13.77 17.20
N SER A 266 -10.93 -14.96 17.28
CA SER A 266 -11.67 -16.23 17.18
C SER A 266 -12.66 -16.40 18.33
N ALA A 267 -12.25 -16.07 19.56
CA ALA A 267 -13.15 -16.12 20.72
C ALA A 267 -14.33 -15.14 20.59
N LYS A 268 -14.09 -13.94 20.05
CA LYS A 268 -15.16 -12.97 19.74
C LYS A 268 -16.09 -13.50 18.65
N TYR A 269 -15.55 -14.07 17.58
CA TYR A 269 -16.31 -14.62 16.48
C TYR A 269 -17.24 -15.76 16.92
N GLU A 270 -16.75 -16.71 17.72
CA GLU A 270 -17.58 -17.80 18.23
C GLU A 270 -18.70 -17.30 19.16
N LYS A 271 -18.44 -16.27 19.98
CA LYS A 271 -19.49 -15.64 20.79
C LYS A 271 -20.59 -15.02 19.93
N ILE A 272 -20.22 -14.29 18.87
CA ILE A 272 -21.18 -13.69 17.94
C ILE A 272 -22.00 -14.78 17.23
N LYS A 273 -21.32 -15.82 16.74
CA LYS A 273 -21.95 -16.96 16.08
C LYS A 273 -22.96 -17.65 16.99
N ALA A 274 -22.64 -17.85 18.27
CA ALA A 274 -23.56 -18.42 19.26
C ALA A 274 -24.79 -17.53 19.52
N VAL A 275 -24.61 -16.21 19.57
CA VAL A 275 -25.72 -15.26 19.73
C VAL A 275 -26.65 -15.28 18.51
N VAL A 276 -26.10 -15.29 17.30
CA VAL A 276 -26.87 -15.35 16.05
C VAL A 276 -27.62 -16.68 15.94
N ALA A 277 -26.95 -17.80 16.25
CA ALA A 277 -27.59 -19.12 16.24
C ALA A 277 -28.76 -19.19 17.22
N LYS A 278 -28.65 -18.57 18.40
CA LYS A 278 -29.74 -18.53 19.39
C LYS A 278 -30.93 -17.68 18.90
N LYS A 279 -30.69 -16.56 18.22
CA LYS A 279 -31.74 -15.70 17.66
C LYS A 279 -32.48 -16.30 16.46
N ASN A 280 -31.88 -17.26 15.77
CA ASN A 280 -32.51 -17.95 14.63
C ASN A 280 -33.32 -19.19 15.04
N ILE A 281 -33.40 -19.50 16.34
CA ILE A 281 -34.17 -20.64 16.90
C ILE A 281 -35.43 -20.15 17.65
N GLU A 282 -35.56 -18.84 17.89
CA GLU A 282 -36.78 -18.19 18.41
C GLU A 282 -37.64 -17.64 17.26
#